data_AF-I3K3R8-F1
#
_entry.id   AF-I3K3R8-F1
#
_cell.length_a   1.000
_cell.length_b   1.000
_cell.length_c   1.000
_cell.angle_alpha   90.00
_cell.angle_beta   90.00
_cell.angle_gamma   90.00
#
_symmetry.space_group_name_H-M   'P 1'
#
loop_
_entity.id
_entity.type
_entity.pdbx_description
1 polymer ?
#
loop_
_entity_poly.entity_id
_entity_poly.type
_entity_poly.pdbx_seq_one_letter_code
_entity_poly.pdbx_strand_id
1 'polypeptide(L)'
;MDDENQLINTLDSNVTSSWIGLYNGQTNRWLWSDGSGIASFTQWSSGEPSNSGGVEACGLMYDNGLWNDAQCGLAMAYVCYEIQQDGSKKYVVYTQGQTWQNSQDLCRQKHTDLACVQTVQANLAIAAVTNVVWFGLFKDSWYWSDGTKTSFRYWKRGGTYSGNCVSVEGTQQGRWIPADCNKKATFICQGGLKLKKTVIKMKVQSDVDLTDSTTSSLILQKLETILSEQGLTDVQLKYERVFQPQLKTTENTGTRGSLQGAYIMLTLI
;
A
#
# COMPACT_ATOMS: atom_id res chain seq x y z
N MET A 1 -3.72 -0.01 14.36
CA MET A 1 -2.31 -0.36 14.67
C MET A 1 -2.16 -1.85 14.92
N ASP A 2 -3.18 -2.53 15.47
CA ASP A 2 -3.16 -3.98 15.67
C ASP A 2 -3.15 -4.81 14.39
N ASP A 3 -3.62 -4.28 13.25
CA ASP A 3 -3.75 -5.04 12.00
C ASP A 3 -2.45 -5.14 11.18
N GLU A 4 -1.55 -4.16 11.25
CA GLU A 4 -0.37 -4.11 10.35
C GLU A 4 0.78 -5.04 10.77
N ASN A 5 0.70 -5.69 11.94
CA ASN A 5 1.69 -6.68 12.40
C ASN A 5 1.09 -8.05 12.79
N GLN A 6 -0.17 -8.36 12.47
CA GLN A 6 -0.70 -9.72 12.69
C GLN A 6 -0.09 -10.78 11.75
N LEU A 7 0.74 -10.35 10.80
CA LEU A 7 1.39 -11.19 9.81
C LEU A 7 2.26 -12.30 10.42
N ILE A 8 2.82 -12.09 11.61
CA ILE A 8 3.67 -13.11 12.26
C ILE A 8 2.86 -14.31 12.70
N ASN A 9 1.61 -14.08 13.13
CA ASN A 9 0.73 -15.14 13.62
C ASN A 9 0.27 -16.06 12.47
N THR A 10 0.44 -15.65 11.21
CA THR A 10 0.10 -16.44 10.03
C THR A 10 1.30 -17.16 9.42
N LEU A 11 2.52 -16.89 9.90
CA LEU A 11 3.73 -17.59 9.48
C LEU A 11 3.88 -18.92 10.24
N ASP A 12 4.31 -19.97 9.55
CA ASP A 12 4.67 -21.24 10.17
C ASP A 12 5.78 -21.02 11.22
N SER A 13 5.65 -21.67 12.38
CA SER A 13 6.64 -21.68 13.46
C SER A 13 8.09 -22.01 13.03
N ASN A 14 8.26 -22.66 11.88
CA ASN A 14 9.57 -23.00 11.32
C ASN A 14 10.21 -21.87 10.48
N VAL A 15 9.48 -20.77 10.24
CA VAL A 15 9.98 -19.63 9.46
C VAL A 15 10.82 -18.72 10.34
N THR A 16 12.14 -18.74 10.11
CA THR A 16 13.09 -17.89 10.85
C THR A 16 13.14 -16.47 10.30
N SER A 17 12.96 -16.30 8.98
CA SER A 17 13.02 -15.01 8.30
C SER A 17 12.21 -15.02 7.01
N SER A 18 11.44 -13.97 6.75
CA SER A 18 10.68 -13.82 5.50
C SER A 18 10.87 -12.46 4.86
N TRP A 19 11.10 -12.43 3.55
CA TRP A 19 11.11 -11.21 2.75
C TRP A 19 9.74 -10.52 2.76
N ILE A 20 9.76 -9.19 2.89
CA ILE A 20 8.62 -8.31 2.62
C ILE A 20 8.96 -7.36 1.47
N GLY A 21 7.94 -6.69 0.92
CA GLY A 21 8.09 -5.81 -0.23
C GLY A 21 8.86 -4.50 0.01
N LEU A 22 9.49 -4.30 1.17
CA LEU A 22 10.22 -3.07 1.47
C LEU A 22 11.67 -3.17 0.95
N TYR A 23 12.12 -2.16 0.20
CA TYR A 23 13.46 -2.10 -0.39
C TYR A 23 14.03 -0.67 -0.36
N ASN A 24 15.36 -0.53 -0.37
CA ASN A 24 16.01 0.78 -0.35
C ASN A 24 16.02 1.38 -1.76
N GLY A 25 15.30 2.49 -1.93
CA GLY A 25 15.17 3.21 -3.20
C GLY A 25 16.20 4.33 -3.40
N GLN A 26 17.19 4.46 -2.51
CA GLN A 26 18.30 5.43 -2.53
C GLN A 26 17.91 6.91 -2.43
N THR A 27 16.63 7.25 -2.60
CA THR A 27 16.11 8.60 -2.53
C THR A 27 15.40 8.82 -1.21
N ASN A 28 15.91 9.77 -0.42
CA ASN A 28 15.33 10.14 0.87
C ASN A 28 14.06 10.99 0.71
N ARG A 29 13.07 10.74 1.58
CA ARG A 29 11.80 11.48 1.64
C ARG A 29 11.38 11.70 3.09
N TRP A 30 10.68 12.81 3.32
CA TRP A 30 10.04 13.10 4.59
C TRP A 30 8.69 12.37 4.71
N LEU A 31 8.51 11.66 5.81
CA LEU A 31 7.44 10.71 6.04
C LEU A 31 6.87 10.86 7.46
N TRP A 32 5.62 10.45 7.65
CA TRP A 32 4.96 10.39 8.96
C TRP A 32 5.11 9.02 9.62
N SER A 33 5.46 9.01 10.91
CA SER A 33 5.75 7.77 11.65
C SER A 33 4.54 6.85 11.76
N ASP A 34 3.33 7.39 11.75
CA ASP A 34 2.06 6.67 11.90
C ASP A 34 1.59 5.92 10.65
N GLY A 35 2.36 5.97 9.55
CA GLY A 35 2.00 5.32 8.30
C GLY A 35 1.20 6.17 7.31
N SER A 36 0.85 7.41 7.67
CA SER A 36 0.11 8.34 6.79
C SER A 36 0.85 8.73 5.50
N GLY A 37 2.11 8.33 5.35
CA GLY A 37 2.88 8.45 4.13
C GLY A 37 3.73 9.71 4.05
N ILE A 38 3.87 10.23 2.85
CA ILE A 38 4.71 11.40 2.52
C ILE A 38 4.16 12.66 3.20
N ALA A 39 5.05 13.41 3.85
CA ALA A 39 4.72 14.71 4.42
C ALA A 39 4.50 15.74 3.31
N SER A 40 3.24 16.06 3.02
CA SER A 40 2.85 17.09 2.05
C SER A 40 2.73 18.48 2.68
N PHE A 41 2.39 18.55 3.96
CA PHE A 41 2.38 19.78 4.76
C PHE A 41 3.70 19.92 5.51
N THR A 42 4.33 21.09 5.42
CA THR A 42 5.57 21.40 6.13
C THR A 42 5.58 22.82 6.68
N GLN A 43 6.24 23.04 7.81
CA GLN A 43 6.50 24.36 8.41
C GLN A 43 7.99 24.51 8.72
N TRP A 44 8.86 24.20 7.76
CA TRP A 44 10.31 24.34 7.94
C TRP A 44 10.70 25.76 8.33
N SER A 45 11.64 25.87 9.26
CA SER A 45 12.34 27.13 9.53
C SER A 45 13.11 27.59 8.28
N SER A 46 13.43 28.88 8.22
CA SER A 46 14.26 29.41 7.14
C SER A 46 15.61 28.68 7.10
N GLY A 47 15.95 28.10 5.95
CA GLY A 47 17.17 27.33 5.76
C GLY A 47 17.03 25.82 5.99
N GLU A 48 15.87 25.35 6.48
CA GLU A 48 15.62 23.94 6.76
C GLU A 48 14.75 23.26 5.68
N PRO A 49 14.86 21.92 5.51
CA PRO A 49 15.81 21.03 6.17
C PRO A 49 17.21 21.12 5.55
N SER A 50 18.23 21.25 6.39
CA SER A 50 19.63 21.48 5.97
C SER A 50 20.50 20.22 5.94
N ASN A 51 20.05 19.14 6.59
CA ASN A 51 20.79 17.87 6.70
C ASN A 51 22.24 18.06 7.17
N SER A 52 22.43 18.87 8.22
CA SER A 52 23.73 19.22 8.78
C SER A 52 24.55 17.98 9.09
N GLY A 53 25.80 17.96 8.60
CA GLY A 53 26.71 16.82 8.75
C GLY A 53 26.24 15.51 8.09
N GLY A 54 25.16 15.53 7.32
CA GLY A 54 24.60 14.34 6.66
C GLY A 54 23.87 13.36 7.60
N VAL A 55 23.56 13.78 8.83
CA VAL A 55 23.07 12.88 9.90
C VAL A 55 21.69 13.28 10.45
N GLU A 56 21.04 14.28 9.87
CA GLU A 56 19.75 14.79 10.33
C GLU A 56 18.61 14.14 9.54
N ALA A 57 17.91 13.24 10.22
CA ALA A 57 16.88 12.40 9.61
C ALA A 57 15.57 12.39 10.42
N CYS A 58 15.46 13.23 11.45
CA CYS A 58 14.28 13.31 12.29
C CYS A 58 13.86 14.77 12.45
N GLY A 59 12.57 15.05 12.33
CA GLY A 59 12.04 16.39 12.48
C GLY A 59 11.78 16.72 13.95
N LEU A 60 12.18 17.91 14.38
CA LEU A 60 11.72 18.55 15.61
C LEU A 60 10.89 19.81 15.31
N MET A 61 10.07 20.21 16.27
CA MET A 61 9.29 21.45 16.23
C MET A 61 9.75 22.37 17.36
N TYR A 62 9.96 23.64 17.03
CA TYR A 62 10.21 24.72 17.99
C TYR A 62 8.91 25.28 18.59
N ASP A 63 9.04 26.13 19.61
CA ASP A 63 7.93 26.78 20.32
C ASP A 63 7.09 27.71 19.42
N ASN A 64 7.72 28.28 18.39
CA ASN A 64 7.06 29.07 17.36
C ASN A 64 6.35 28.23 16.29
N GLY A 65 6.39 26.89 16.39
CA GLY A 65 5.78 25.96 15.45
C GLY A 65 6.57 25.73 14.16
N LEU A 66 7.75 26.32 13.99
CA LEU A 66 8.65 26.05 12.87
C LEU A 66 9.47 24.79 13.12
N TRP A 67 9.88 24.12 12.04
CA TRP A 67 10.49 22.80 12.08
C TRP A 67 11.97 22.87 11.73
N ASN A 68 12.71 21.90 12.26
CA ASN A 68 14.10 21.64 11.90
C ASN A 68 14.31 20.13 11.72
N ASP A 69 15.22 19.72 10.83
CA ASP A 69 15.77 18.38 10.89
C ASP A 69 16.94 18.31 11.87
N ALA A 70 17.02 17.20 12.59
CA ALA A 70 18.02 17.01 13.62
C ALA A 70 18.44 15.55 13.70
N GLN A 71 19.57 15.33 14.37
CA GLN A 71 20.11 14.00 14.59
C GLN A 71 19.16 13.21 15.51
N CYS A 72 18.61 12.11 14.99
CA CYS A 72 17.60 11.30 15.67
C CYS A 72 18.02 10.76 17.06
N GLY A 73 19.33 10.69 17.31
CA GLY A 73 19.91 10.21 18.57
C GLY A 73 19.92 11.24 19.70
N LEU A 74 19.55 12.50 19.45
CA LEU A 74 19.49 13.52 20.51
C LEU A 74 18.31 13.26 21.45
N ALA A 75 18.55 13.37 22.75
CA ALA A 75 17.52 13.25 23.77
C ALA A 75 16.73 14.57 23.88
N MET A 76 15.48 14.56 23.44
CA MET A 76 14.58 15.72 23.48
C MET A 76 13.22 15.33 24.05
N ALA A 77 12.48 16.33 24.55
CA ALA A 77 11.06 16.17 24.81
C ALA A 77 10.35 15.69 23.52
N TYR A 78 9.18 15.08 23.65
CA TYR A 78 8.46 14.52 22.51
C TYR A 78 6.95 14.65 22.67
N VAL A 79 6.23 14.68 21.55
CA VAL A 79 4.78 14.78 21.52
C VAL A 79 4.17 13.56 20.85
N CYS A 80 3.28 12.88 21.56
CA CYS A 80 2.45 11.81 21.03
C CYS A 80 1.08 12.35 20.61
N TYR A 81 0.35 11.59 19.79
CA TYR A 81 -1.07 11.80 19.58
C TYR A 81 -1.88 10.53 19.86
N GLU A 82 -3.13 10.74 20.23
CA GLU A 82 -4.15 9.70 20.33
C GLU A 82 -5.43 10.17 19.61
N ILE A 83 -6.12 9.23 18.96
CA ILE A 83 -7.42 9.50 18.34
C ILE A 83 -8.50 9.36 19.41
N GLN A 84 -9.29 10.41 19.59
CA GLN A 84 -10.43 10.42 20.52
C GLN A 84 -11.66 9.75 19.89
N GLN A 85 -12.68 9.51 20.72
CA GLN A 85 -13.92 8.85 20.28
C GLN A 85 -14.65 9.60 19.14
N ASP A 86 -14.52 10.92 19.09
CA ASP A 86 -15.09 11.77 18.05
C ASP A 86 -14.20 11.85 16.79
N GLY A 87 -13.10 11.11 16.75
CA GLY A 87 -12.12 11.13 15.66
C GLY A 87 -11.12 12.29 15.72
N SER A 88 -11.23 13.18 16.70
CA SER A 88 -10.27 14.28 16.89
C SER A 88 -8.93 13.75 17.41
N LYS A 89 -7.85 14.50 17.15
CA LYS A 89 -6.51 14.18 17.67
C LYS A 89 -6.28 14.95 18.97
N LYS A 90 -5.93 14.23 20.03
CA LYS A 90 -5.39 14.82 21.27
C LYS A 90 -3.88 14.65 21.29
N TYR A 91 -3.16 15.71 21.68
CA TYR A 91 -1.70 15.72 21.78
C TYR A 91 -1.25 15.63 23.24
N VAL A 92 -0.24 14.81 23.50
CA VAL A 92 0.32 14.58 24.84
C VAL A 92 1.84 14.78 24.79
N VAL A 93 2.33 15.75 25.56
CA VAL A 93 3.75 16.12 25.60
C VAL A 93 4.45 15.43 26.77
N TYR A 94 5.62 14.87 26.51
CA TYR A 94 6.51 14.31 27.50
C TYR A 94 7.81 15.12 27.52
N THR A 95 8.13 15.69 28.68
CA THR A 95 9.29 16.57 28.86
C THR A 95 10.59 15.82 29.17
N GLN A 96 10.51 14.56 29.60
CA GLN A 96 11.68 13.73 29.83
C GLN A 96 12.31 13.35 28.50
N GLY A 97 13.53 13.84 28.26
CA GLY A 97 14.22 13.70 26.99
C GLY A 97 14.44 12.25 26.57
N GLN A 98 14.10 11.93 25.32
CA GLN A 98 14.29 10.64 24.67
C GLN A 98 14.81 10.83 23.24
N THR A 99 15.46 9.82 22.69
CA THR A 99 15.78 9.80 21.25
C THR A 99 14.48 9.80 20.44
N TRP A 100 14.50 10.26 19.19
CA TRP A 100 13.31 10.21 18.33
C TRP A 100 12.74 8.79 18.28
N GLN A 101 13.65 7.82 18.21
CA GLN A 101 13.28 6.43 18.08
C GLN A 101 12.61 5.84 19.33
N ASN A 102 13.16 6.14 20.51
CA ASN A 102 12.56 5.71 21.78
C ASN A 102 11.23 6.44 22.04
N SER A 103 11.14 7.71 21.64
CA SER A 103 9.92 8.50 21.74
C SER A 103 8.78 7.86 20.96
N GLN A 104 9.04 7.41 19.73
CA GLN A 104 8.09 6.65 18.91
C GLN A 104 7.60 5.38 19.63
N ASP A 105 8.53 4.56 20.12
CA ASP A 105 8.17 3.30 20.77
C ASP A 105 7.32 3.54 22.04
N LEU A 106 7.65 4.58 22.83
CA LEU A 106 6.87 4.98 24.01
C LEU A 106 5.49 5.54 23.64
N CYS A 107 5.39 6.31 22.55
CA CYS A 107 4.09 6.77 22.06
C CYS A 107 3.23 5.59 21.61
N ARG A 108 3.77 4.64 20.84
CA ARG A 108 3.02 3.46 20.38
C ARG A 108 2.61 2.50 21.52
N GLN A 109 3.32 2.54 22.65
CA GLN A 109 2.96 1.75 23.82
C GLN A 109 1.76 2.33 24.59
N LYS A 110 1.60 3.66 24.60
CA LYS A 110 0.65 4.36 25.47
C LYS A 110 -0.44 5.14 24.73
N HIS A 111 -0.22 5.42 23.45
CA HIS A 111 -0.97 6.31 22.57
C HIS A 111 -1.03 5.70 21.16
N THR A 112 -1.38 6.48 20.14
CA THR A 112 -1.37 6.03 18.74
C THR A 112 0.05 6.03 18.16
N ASP A 113 0.72 7.18 18.06
CA ASP A 113 2.11 7.32 17.60
C ASP A 113 2.65 8.71 18.03
N LEU A 114 3.87 9.06 17.62
CA LEU A 114 4.35 10.45 17.63
C LEU A 114 3.42 11.34 16.79
N ALA A 115 3.25 12.59 17.21
CA ALA A 115 2.33 13.52 16.56
C ALA A 115 2.65 13.72 15.07
N CYS A 116 1.68 13.40 14.21
CA CYS A 116 1.78 13.62 12.78
C CYS A 116 1.01 14.89 12.40
N VAL A 117 1.71 15.88 11.86
CA VAL A 117 1.21 17.25 11.68
C VAL A 117 0.88 17.50 10.23
N GLN A 118 -0.41 17.40 9.90
CA GLN A 118 -0.88 17.48 8.51
C GLN A 118 -1.60 18.81 8.18
N THR A 119 -1.79 19.67 9.19
CA THR A 119 -2.53 20.93 9.06
C THR A 119 -1.91 22.03 9.91
N VAL A 120 -2.21 23.28 9.55
CA VAL A 120 -1.81 24.45 10.34
C VAL A 120 -2.40 24.41 11.75
N GLN A 121 -3.66 23.98 11.89
CA GLN A 121 -4.34 23.89 13.18
C GLN A 121 -3.64 22.90 14.12
N ALA A 122 -3.23 21.73 13.60
CA ALA A 122 -2.45 20.77 14.37
C ALA A 122 -1.09 21.34 14.78
N ASN A 123 -0.42 22.07 13.88
CA ASN A 123 0.86 22.72 14.15
C ASN A 123 0.76 23.72 15.30
N LEU A 124 -0.23 24.61 15.24
CA LEU A 124 -0.48 25.62 16.27
C LEU A 124 -0.86 24.99 17.62
N ALA A 125 -1.68 23.93 17.60
CA ALA A 125 -2.09 23.24 18.81
C ALA A 125 -0.90 22.62 19.56
N ILE A 126 0.08 22.06 18.84
CA ILE A 126 1.29 21.50 19.43
C ILE A 126 2.23 22.61 19.90
N ALA A 127 2.47 23.63 19.07
CA ALA A 127 3.34 24.76 19.41
C ALA A 127 2.90 25.47 20.71
N ALA A 128 1.58 25.59 20.93
CA ALA A 128 1.03 26.24 22.13
C ALA A 128 1.31 25.50 23.45
N VAL A 129 1.68 24.22 23.41
CA VAL A 129 1.83 23.36 24.60
C VAL A 129 3.25 22.82 24.79
N THR A 130 4.23 23.36 24.05
CA THR A 130 5.58 22.81 24.00
C THR A 130 6.66 23.87 23.82
N ASN A 131 7.92 23.48 24.07
CA ASN A 131 9.10 24.24 23.65
C ASN A 131 9.70 23.57 22.39
N VAL A 132 10.74 22.75 22.56
CA VAL A 132 11.35 21.98 21.47
C VAL A 132 11.02 20.50 21.65
N VAL A 133 10.35 19.90 20.66
CA VAL A 133 9.91 18.50 20.74
C VAL A 133 10.16 17.71 19.47
N TRP A 134 10.45 16.42 19.66
CA TRP A 134 10.27 15.41 18.64
C TRP A 134 8.80 15.22 18.31
N PHE A 135 8.52 15.07 17.02
CA PHE A 135 7.21 14.71 16.46
C PHE A 135 7.42 13.66 15.37
N GLY A 136 6.35 13.15 14.76
CA GLY A 136 6.37 11.94 13.92
C GLY A 136 7.07 12.08 12.57
N LEU A 137 7.74 13.20 12.30
CA LEU A 137 8.40 13.44 11.03
C LEU A 137 9.78 12.76 10.98
N PHE A 138 10.03 11.95 9.97
CA PHE A 138 11.34 11.32 9.74
C PHE A 138 11.70 11.24 8.26
N LYS A 139 12.99 11.15 7.97
CA LYS A 139 13.56 11.05 6.64
C LYS A 139 14.04 9.63 6.39
N ASP A 140 13.58 9.05 5.28
CA ASP A 140 13.89 7.66 4.94
C ASP A 140 13.95 7.42 3.42
N SER A 141 14.70 6.39 3.02
CA SER A 141 14.90 5.94 1.63
C SER A 141 14.24 4.61 1.30
N TRP A 142 13.49 3.99 2.21
CA TRP A 142 12.78 2.73 1.93
C TRP A 142 11.45 2.94 1.17
N TYR A 143 11.17 2.05 0.22
CA TYR A 143 10.00 2.03 -0.67
C TYR A 143 9.34 0.66 -0.66
N TRP A 144 8.01 0.64 -0.81
CA TRP A 144 7.26 -0.60 -1.02
C TRP A 144 7.25 -0.97 -2.50
N SER A 145 7.45 -2.25 -2.80
CA SER A 145 7.50 -2.81 -4.15
C SER A 145 6.17 -2.73 -4.90
N ASP A 146 5.06 -2.61 -4.17
CA ASP A 146 3.73 -2.41 -4.74
C ASP A 146 3.41 -0.95 -5.05
N GLY A 147 4.33 -0.02 -4.75
CA GLY A 147 4.16 1.41 -4.95
C GLY A 147 3.27 2.10 -3.90
N THR A 148 2.84 1.40 -2.85
CA THR A 148 2.10 2.01 -1.75
C THR A 148 2.91 3.10 -1.08
N LYS A 149 2.19 4.14 -0.63
CA LYS A 149 2.79 5.33 -0.03
C LYS A 149 2.81 5.28 1.49
N THR A 150 2.40 4.17 2.11
CA THR A 150 2.48 4.03 3.57
C THR A 150 3.91 4.15 4.04
N SER A 151 4.10 4.97 5.06
CA SER A 151 5.38 5.22 5.70
C SER A 151 5.59 4.34 6.93
N PHE A 152 4.71 3.37 7.19
CA PHE A 152 4.81 2.56 8.40
C PHE A 152 6.14 1.80 8.41
N ARG A 153 6.78 1.80 9.58
CA ARG A 153 8.06 1.13 9.83
C ARG A 153 7.99 0.37 11.15
N TYR A 154 8.41 -0.90 11.10
CA TYR A 154 8.48 -1.77 12.28
C TYR A 154 9.88 -2.41 12.44
N TRP A 155 10.91 -1.59 12.28
CA TRP A 155 12.31 -2.01 12.42
C TRP A 155 12.62 -2.63 13.79
N LYS A 156 13.47 -3.65 13.78
CA LYS A 156 14.16 -4.17 14.95
C LYS A 156 15.15 -3.13 15.47
N ARG A 157 15.19 -2.95 16.78
CA ARG A 157 16.07 -1.99 17.44
C ARG A 157 17.40 -2.63 17.79
N GLY A 158 18.50 -1.91 17.55
CA GLY A 158 19.86 -2.35 17.88
C GLY A 158 20.39 -3.50 17.02
N GLY A 159 21.70 -3.70 17.05
CA GLY A 159 22.41 -4.65 16.18
C GLY A 159 23.00 -3.99 14.95
N THR A 160 23.76 -4.78 14.18
CA THR A 160 24.40 -4.34 12.94
C THR A 160 23.78 -5.10 11.79
N TYR A 161 22.96 -4.40 11.00
CA TYR A 161 22.31 -4.95 9.82
C TYR A 161 22.75 -4.19 8.58
N SER A 162 22.78 -4.89 7.45
CA SER A 162 23.14 -4.31 6.17
C SER A 162 22.35 -4.98 5.05
N GLY A 163 22.21 -4.25 3.94
CA GLY A 163 21.48 -4.70 2.77
C GLY A 163 20.36 -3.74 2.38
N ASN A 164 19.85 -3.95 1.17
CA ASN A 164 18.89 -3.06 0.51
C ASN A 164 17.50 -3.67 0.39
N CYS A 165 17.27 -4.84 0.99
CA CYS A 165 15.98 -5.51 1.09
C CYS A 165 15.64 -5.75 2.56
N VAL A 166 14.38 -6.08 2.85
CA VAL A 166 13.91 -6.18 4.24
C VAL A 166 13.31 -7.54 4.51
N SER A 167 13.78 -8.15 5.60
CA SER A 167 13.21 -9.39 6.11
C SER A 167 12.57 -9.16 7.48
N VAL A 168 11.45 -9.83 7.70
CA VAL A 168 10.79 -9.97 9.00
C VAL A 168 11.47 -11.11 9.74
N GLU A 169 11.88 -10.88 10.98
CA GLU A 169 12.48 -11.89 11.84
C GLU A 169 11.40 -12.53 12.73
N GLY A 170 11.04 -13.79 12.44
CA GLY A 170 9.89 -14.47 13.07
C GLY A 170 10.03 -14.61 14.59
N THR A 171 11.25 -14.82 15.08
CA THR A 171 11.54 -15.01 16.51
C THR A 171 11.52 -13.70 17.32
N GLN A 172 11.46 -12.55 16.67
CA GLN A 172 11.48 -11.22 17.30
C GLN A 172 10.17 -10.47 17.08
N GLN A 173 9.03 -11.17 17.22
CA GLN A 173 7.69 -10.58 17.06
C GLN A 173 7.58 -9.82 15.73
N GLY A 174 8.17 -10.38 14.67
CA GLY A 174 8.23 -9.86 13.30
C GLY A 174 8.70 -8.42 13.15
N ARG A 175 9.64 -8.02 13.98
CA ARG A 175 10.46 -6.85 13.72
C ARG A 175 11.25 -7.02 12.43
N TRP A 176 11.49 -5.90 11.75
CA TRP A 176 12.11 -5.89 10.43
C TRP A 176 13.61 -5.63 10.52
N ILE A 177 14.40 -6.30 9.70
CA ILE A 177 15.84 -6.07 9.57
C ILE A 177 16.22 -5.87 8.10
N PRO A 178 17.13 -4.91 7.82
CA PRO A 178 17.83 -4.86 6.55
C PRO A 178 18.56 -6.19 6.30
N ALA A 179 18.49 -6.67 5.07
CA ALA A 179 19.14 -7.89 4.63
C ALA A 179 19.56 -7.82 3.15
N ASP A 180 20.56 -8.63 2.81
CA ASP A 180 21.08 -8.75 1.45
C ASP A 180 20.02 -9.39 0.53
N CYS A 181 19.60 -8.63 -0.49
CA CYS A 181 18.61 -9.02 -1.48
C CYS A 181 18.89 -10.35 -2.18
N ASN A 182 20.15 -10.79 -2.23
CA ASN A 182 20.54 -12.02 -2.91
C ASN A 182 20.41 -13.27 -2.03
N LYS A 183 20.08 -13.12 -0.75
CA LYS A 183 19.86 -14.26 0.14
C LYS A 183 18.52 -14.94 -0.14
N LYS A 184 18.53 -16.27 -0.15
CA LYS A 184 17.32 -17.06 -0.23
C LYS A 184 16.60 -17.04 1.12
N ALA A 185 15.33 -16.68 1.11
CA ALA A 185 14.43 -16.81 2.26
C ALA A 185 12.99 -17.04 1.75
N THR A 186 12.10 -17.45 2.65
CA THR A 186 10.66 -17.38 2.39
C THR A 186 10.25 -15.92 2.13
N PHE A 187 9.11 -15.71 1.51
CA PHE A 187 8.62 -14.36 1.19
C PHE A 187 7.12 -14.27 1.41
N ILE A 188 6.65 -13.06 1.68
CA ILE A 188 5.25 -12.78 1.94
C ILE A 188 4.69 -11.97 0.78
N CYS A 189 3.59 -12.45 0.19
CA CYS A 189 2.87 -11.75 -0.85
C CYS A 189 1.66 -11.04 -0.26
N GLN A 190 1.48 -9.78 -0.64
CA GLN A 190 0.24 -9.03 -0.40
C GLN A 190 -0.55 -8.95 -1.70
N GLY A 191 -1.84 -9.26 -1.63
CA GLY A 191 -2.75 -9.21 -2.77
C GLY A 191 -4.20 -9.24 -2.32
N GLY A 192 -5.11 -8.73 -3.16
CA GLY A 192 -6.55 -8.81 -2.92
C GLY A 192 -7.10 -10.24 -3.06
N LEU A 193 -8.41 -10.39 -2.90
CA LEU A 193 -9.11 -11.66 -3.15
C LEU A 193 -8.62 -12.25 -4.47
N LYS A 194 -8.19 -13.51 -4.45
CA LYS A 194 -7.96 -14.28 -5.68
C LYS A 194 -9.31 -14.48 -6.35
N LEU A 195 -9.71 -13.51 -7.15
CA LEU A 195 -10.90 -13.58 -7.97
C LEU A 195 -10.76 -14.79 -8.92
N LYS A 196 -11.57 -15.82 -8.68
CA LYS A 196 -11.60 -17.01 -9.53
C LYS A 196 -12.36 -16.64 -10.80
N LYS A 197 -11.62 -16.19 -11.80
CA LYS A 197 -12.15 -15.93 -13.14
C LYS A 197 -12.80 -17.20 -13.68
N THR A 198 -14.13 -17.21 -13.73
CA THR A 198 -14.90 -18.32 -14.30
C THR A 198 -15.41 -17.89 -15.66
N VAL A 199 -14.99 -18.62 -16.70
CA VAL A 199 -15.40 -18.34 -18.08
C VAL A 199 -16.50 -19.33 -18.47
N ILE A 200 -17.70 -18.83 -18.73
CA ILE A 200 -18.83 -19.62 -19.22
C ILE A 200 -19.00 -19.32 -20.71
N LYS A 201 -18.91 -20.36 -21.55
CA LYS A 201 -19.15 -20.27 -22.99
C LYS A 201 -20.59 -20.64 -23.29
N MET A 202 -21.38 -19.68 -23.74
CA MET A 202 -22.77 -19.89 -24.14
C MET A 202 -22.86 -19.95 -25.65
N LYS A 203 -23.46 -21.02 -26.18
CA LYS A 203 -23.77 -21.13 -27.62
C LYS A 203 -25.10 -20.46 -27.89
N VAL A 204 -25.14 -19.54 -28.86
CA VAL A 204 -26.37 -18.85 -29.25
C VAL A 204 -26.84 -19.38 -30.60
N GLN A 205 -28.10 -19.83 -30.67
CA GLN A 205 -28.78 -20.23 -31.90
C GLN A 205 -29.90 -19.22 -32.16
N SER A 206 -29.95 -18.67 -33.37
CA SER A 206 -30.93 -17.69 -33.80
C SER A 206 -31.20 -17.85 -35.29
N ASP A 207 -32.43 -17.54 -35.71
CA ASP A 207 -32.83 -17.46 -37.12
C ASP A 207 -32.38 -16.15 -37.78
N VAL A 208 -31.87 -15.20 -37.00
CA VAL A 208 -31.33 -13.91 -37.44
C VAL A 208 -29.84 -14.03 -37.74
N ASP A 209 -29.35 -13.27 -38.73
CA ASP A 209 -27.93 -13.16 -39.01
C ASP A 209 -27.18 -12.50 -37.85
N LEU A 210 -26.56 -13.35 -37.03
CA LEU A 210 -25.78 -12.98 -35.86
C LEU A 210 -24.40 -12.37 -36.20
N THR A 211 -24.14 -12.10 -37.48
CA THR A 211 -22.90 -11.45 -37.94
C THR A 211 -22.98 -9.92 -37.93
N ASP A 212 -24.19 -9.37 -37.82
CA ASP A 212 -24.43 -7.93 -37.65
C ASP A 212 -23.94 -7.43 -36.28
N SER A 213 -23.10 -6.40 -36.30
CA SER A 213 -22.54 -5.77 -35.08
C SER A 213 -23.61 -5.11 -34.22
N THR A 214 -24.71 -4.67 -34.83
CA THR A 214 -25.82 -4.02 -34.12
C THR A 214 -26.60 -5.05 -33.32
N THR A 215 -26.94 -6.17 -33.96
CA THR A 215 -27.64 -7.31 -33.35
C THR A 215 -26.84 -7.94 -32.21
N SER A 216 -25.54 -8.17 -32.41
CA SER A 216 -24.67 -8.71 -31.35
C SER A 216 -24.54 -7.76 -30.15
N SER A 217 -24.45 -6.45 -30.37
CA SER A 217 -24.39 -5.47 -29.27
C SER A 217 -25.69 -5.40 -28.47
N LEU A 218 -26.85 -5.46 -29.13
CA LEU A 218 -28.17 -5.55 -28.49
C LEU A 218 -28.32 -6.81 -27.63
N ILE A 219 -27.78 -7.94 -28.09
CA ILE A 219 -27.77 -9.21 -27.34
C ILE A 219 -26.91 -9.08 -26.08
N LEU A 220 -25.70 -8.52 -26.19
CA LEU A 220 -24.83 -8.30 -25.03
C LEU A 220 -25.51 -7.37 -24.02
N GLN A 221 -26.06 -6.25 -24.47
CA GLN A 221 -26.76 -5.29 -23.60
C GLN A 221 -27.93 -5.95 -22.85
N LYS A 222 -28.75 -6.73 -23.55
CA LYS A 222 -29.88 -7.43 -22.93
C LYS A 222 -29.45 -8.49 -21.92
N LEU A 223 -28.35 -9.21 -22.20
CA LEU A 223 -27.79 -10.18 -21.27
C LEU A 223 -27.18 -9.51 -20.03
N GLU A 224 -26.50 -8.37 -20.19
CA GLU A 224 -26.01 -7.56 -19.08
C GLU A 224 -27.16 -7.13 -18.16
N THR A 225 -28.27 -6.64 -18.73
CA THR A 225 -29.47 -6.29 -17.94
C THR A 225 -30.00 -7.48 -17.14
N ILE A 226 -30.19 -8.65 -17.79
CA ILE A 226 -30.73 -9.84 -17.11
C ILE A 226 -29.82 -10.31 -15.97
N LEU A 227 -28.50 -10.29 -16.19
CA LEU A 227 -27.54 -10.72 -15.17
C LEU A 227 -27.52 -9.73 -13.99
N SER A 228 -27.62 -8.43 -14.28
CA SER A 228 -27.73 -7.39 -13.25
C SER A 228 -29.02 -7.53 -12.42
N GLU A 229 -30.15 -7.85 -13.05
CA GLU A 229 -31.42 -8.12 -12.35
C GLU A 229 -31.33 -9.35 -11.44
N GLN A 230 -30.45 -10.31 -11.75
CA GLN A 230 -30.16 -11.49 -10.93
C GLN A 230 -29.07 -11.24 -9.87
N GLY A 231 -28.60 -10.00 -9.73
CA GLY A 231 -27.58 -9.63 -8.72
C GLY A 231 -26.14 -9.97 -9.11
N LEU A 232 -25.89 -10.34 -10.37
CA LEU A 232 -24.55 -10.57 -10.91
C LEU A 232 -24.03 -9.28 -11.55
N THR A 233 -23.42 -8.42 -10.74
CA THR A 233 -22.90 -7.11 -11.19
C THR A 233 -21.43 -7.15 -11.63
N ASP A 234 -20.68 -8.17 -11.21
CA ASP A 234 -19.24 -8.30 -11.51
C ASP A 234 -19.01 -9.21 -12.72
N VAL A 235 -19.61 -8.83 -13.85
CA VAL A 235 -19.62 -9.63 -15.08
C VAL A 235 -19.08 -8.83 -16.24
N GLN A 236 -18.21 -9.45 -17.03
CA GLN A 236 -17.82 -8.96 -18.34
C GLN A 236 -18.27 -9.92 -19.45
N LEU A 237 -19.09 -9.42 -20.37
CA LEU A 237 -19.59 -10.16 -21.52
C LEU A 237 -18.79 -9.83 -22.77
N LYS A 238 -18.40 -10.85 -23.55
CA LYS A 238 -17.71 -10.68 -24.83
C LYS A 238 -18.30 -11.59 -25.89
N TYR A 239 -18.55 -11.04 -27.07
CA TYR A 239 -18.97 -11.81 -28.24
C TYR A 239 -17.75 -12.36 -29.00
N GLU A 240 -17.74 -13.65 -29.30
CA GLU A 240 -16.63 -14.30 -30.02
C GLU A 240 -17.16 -15.10 -31.22
N ARG A 241 -16.61 -14.81 -32.40
CA ARG A 241 -17.00 -15.45 -33.66
C ARG A 241 -16.24 -16.76 -33.84
N VAL A 242 -16.93 -17.83 -34.21
CA VAL A 242 -16.29 -19.10 -34.58
C VAL A 242 -16.46 -19.33 -36.07
N PHE A 243 -15.37 -19.21 -36.80
CA PHE A 243 -15.28 -19.72 -38.17
C PHE A 243 -14.91 -21.20 -38.10
N GLN A 244 -15.83 -22.09 -38.48
CA GLN A 244 -15.45 -23.48 -38.74
C GLN A 244 -14.88 -23.58 -40.17
N PRO A 245 -13.71 -24.20 -40.38
CA PRO A 245 -13.22 -24.49 -41.71
C PRO A 245 -14.13 -25.55 -42.36
N GLN A 246 -14.65 -25.28 -43.56
CA GLN A 246 -15.27 -26.32 -44.37
C GLN A 246 -14.18 -27.33 -44.77
N LEU A 247 -14.42 -28.62 -44.55
CA LEU A 247 -13.64 -29.69 -45.16
C LEU A 247 -13.71 -29.50 -46.68
N LYS A 248 -12.56 -29.23 -47.32
CA LYS A 248 -12.46 -29.15 -48.78
C LYS A 248 -12.87 -30.50 -49.37
N THR A 249 -14.09 -30.62 -49.88
CA THR A 249 -14.36 -31.57 -50.95
C THR A 249 -13.85 -30.96 -52.23
N THR A 250 -12.92 -31.66 -52.87
CA THR A 250 -12.31 -31.30 -54.15
C THR A 250 -13.39 -31.22 -55.23
N GLU A 251 -13.86 -30.02 -55.54
CA GLU A 251 -14.15 -29.59 -56.92
C GLU A 251 -14.37 -28.07 -56.98
N ASN A 252 -13.79 -27.47 -58.01
CA ASN A 252 -13.73 -26.03 -58.25
C ASN A 252 -15.12 -25.40 -58.34
N THR A 253 -15.45 -24.49 -57.43
CA THR A 253 -16.07 -23.18 -57.68
C THR A 253 -16.09 -22.38 -56.38
N GLY A 254 -15.80 -21.08 -56.47
CA GLY A 254 -15.57 -20.23 -55.30
C GLY A 254 -16.73 -20.25 -54.30
N THR A 255 -16.42 -20.52 -53.03
CA THR A 255 -17.39 -20.47 -51.93
C THR A 255 -16.84 -19.59 -50.80
N ARG A 256 -17.56 -18.50 -50.51
CA ARG A 256 -17.48 -17.79 -49.22
C ARG A 256 -17.87 -18.80 -48.13
N GLY A 257 -17.02 -18.97 -47.12
CA GLY A 257 -17.35 -19.82 -45.97
C GLY A 257 -18.64 -19.32 -45.28
N SER A 258 -19.56 -20.23 -44.94
CA SER A 258 -20.75 -19.90 -44.16
C SER A 258 -20.41 -19.95 -42.66
N LEU A 259 -20.84 -18.92 -41.92
CA LEU A 259 -20.77 -18.87 -40.45
C LEU A 259 -21.89 -19.75 -39.89
N GLN A 260 -21.54 -20.81 -39.15
CA GLN A 260 -22.51 -21.74 -38.55
C GLN A 260 -22.74 -21.54 -37.03
N GLY A 261 -22.17 -20.49 -36.42
CA GLY A 261 -22.52 -20.13 -35.05
C GLY A 261 -21.64 -19.06 -34.42
N ALA A 262 -22.13 -18.52 -33.31
CA ALA A 262 -21.40 -17.59 -32.46
C ALA A 262 -21.52 -17.99 -30.99
N TYR A 263 -20.52 -17.62 -30.20
CA TYR A 263 -20.52 -17.85 -28.77
C TYR A 263 -20.45 -16.51 -28.03
N ILE A 264 -21.12 -16.46 -26.90
CA ILE A 264 -20.96 -15.40 -25.92
C ILE A 264 -20.11 -15.96 -24.79
N MET A 265 -18.97 -15.31 -24.57
CA MET A 265 -18.09 -15.60 -23.45
C MET A 265 -18.48 -14.69 -22.29
N LEU A 266 -18.98 -15.30 -21.23
CA LEU A 266 -19.25 -14.67 -19.96
C LEU A 266 -18.02 -14.84 -19.08
N THR A 267 -17.47 -13.75 -18.58
CA THR A 267 -16.40 -13.74 -17.60
C THR A 267 -16.94 -13.20 -16.28
N LEU A 268 -16.96 -14.05 -15.25
CA LEU A 268 -17.19 -13.62 -13.87
C LEU A 268 -15.87 -13.06 -13.33
N ILE A 269 -15.88 -11.79 -12.94
CA ILE A 269 -14.70 -11.08 -12.38
C ILE A 269 -14.77 -11.21 -10.87
#